data_AF-A0A2V8IPG8-F1
#
_entry.id   AF-A0A2V8IPG8-F1
#
_cell.length_a   1.000
_cell.length_b   1.000
_cell.length_c   1.000
_cell.angle_alpha   90.00
_cell.angle_beta   90.00
_cell.angle_gamma   90.00
#
_symmetry.space_group_name_H-M   'P 1'
#
loop_
_entity.id
_entity.type
_entity.pdbx_description
1 polymer ?
#
loop_
_entity_poly.entity_id
_entity_poly.type
_entity_poly.pdbx_seq_one_letter_code
_entity_poly.pdbx_strand_id
1 'polypeptide(L)'
;MDYYELLRIDSTATFDEIHRAYRSLAMQYHPDRNATPEAASMMSSINEAYSVLGEPSRRRLYDQQHRATQPFDVAGSILRAAYDTLLKQGWIVTENDEAHMILEHSRRAVRVSYIKRLDNALLKQIGKQFAGFSVVLAVEIELPINFSFNVAIIDLVHSRYYGPPFPDEMYRALFAPFMSP
;
A
#
# COMPACT_ATOMS: atom_id res chain seq x y z
N MET A 1 13.82 -6.94 16.01
CA MET A 1 13.65 -5.50 16.25
C MET A 1 13.68 -4.82 14.89
N ASP A 2 12.60 -4.15 14.52
CA ASP A 2 12.50 -3.47 13.24
C ASP A 2 12.99 -2.02 13.40
N TYR A 3 14.01 -1.63 12.63
CA TYR A 3 14.59 -0.30 12.68
C TYR A 3 13.66 0.77 12.09
N TYR A 4 12.80 0.40 11.14
CA TYR A 4 11.79 1.28 10.56
C TYR A 4 10.69 1.58 11.60
N GLU A 5 10.20 0.55 12.29
CA GLU A 5 9.24 0.72 13.40
C GLU A 5 9.84 1.52 14.56
N LEU A 6 11.11 1.26 14.91
CA LEU A 6 11.80 1.98 15.98
C LEU A 6 11.94 3.48 15.67
N LEU A 7 12.28 3.82 14.42
CA LEU A 7 12.34 5.21 13.96
C LEU A 7 10.95 5.79 13.61
N ARG A 8 9.88 4.99 13.68
CA ARG A 8 8.49 5.37 13.35
C ARG A 8 8.34 5.91 11.94
N ILE A 9 8.95 5.23 10.99
CA ILE A 9 8.97 5.57 9.56
C ILE A 9 8.67 4.33 8.73
N ASP A 10 8.23 4.54 7.49
CA ASP A 10 7.99 3.44 6.55
C ASP A 10 9.31 2.88 5.97
N SER A 11 9.30 1.63 5.52
CA SER A 11 10.43 0.99 4.81
C SER A 11 10.84 1.73 3.52
N THR A 12 9.91 2.47 2.92
CA THR A 12 10.10 3.33 1.74
C THR A 12 10.65 4.72 2.07
N ALA A 13 10.84 5.06 3.35
CA ALA A 13 11.26 6.39 3.78
C ALA A 13 12.54 6.85 3.08
N THR A 14 12.56 8.10 2.66
CA THR A 14 13.74 8.76 2.08
C THR A 14 14.82 8.97 3.14
N PHE A 15 16.06 9.21 2.70
CA PHE A 15 17.17 9.54 3.60
C PHE A 15 16.84 10.75 4.50
N ASP A 16 16.18 11.76 3.95
CA ASP A 16 15.78 12.95 4.69
C ASP A 16 14.76 12.62 5.79
N GLU A 17 13.81 11.72 5.52
CA GLU A 17 12.83 11.26 6.50
C GLU A 17 13.47 10.46 7.63
N ILE A 18 14.40 9.55 7.30
CA ILE A 18 15.20 8.81 8.27
C ILE A 18 15.98 9.79 9.17
N HIS A 19 16.61 10.79 8.57
CA HIS A 19 17.40 11.79 9.30
C HIS A 19 16.53 12.72 10.16
N ARG A 20 15.33 13.10 9.69
CA ARG A 20 14.36 13.86 10.49
C ARG A 20 13.85 13.07 11.67
N ALA A 21 13.46 11.81 11.46
CA ALA A 21 12.96 10.92 12.50
C ALA A 21 14.00 10.68 13.59
N TYR A 22 15.25 10.39 13.18
CA TYR A 22 16.38 10.26 14.09
C TYR A 22 16.55 11.50 14.97
N ARG A 23 16.62 12.70 14.37
CA ARG A 23 16.81 13.95 15.14
C ARG A 23 15.69 14.20 16.15
N SER A 24 14.44 13.96 15.75
CA SER A 24 13.28 14.12 16.62
C SER A 24 13.35 13.19 17.84
N LEU A 25 13.61 11.90 17.60
CA LEU A 25 13.71 10.90 18.66
C LEU A 25 14.95 11.11 19.54
N ALA A 26 16.09 11.48 18.94
CA ALA A 26 17.31 11.81 19.67
C ALA A 26 17.11 13.00 20.63
N MET A 27 16.35 14.01 20.23
CA MET A 27 16.00 15.12 21.12
C MET A 27 15.08 14.71 22.26
N GLN A 28 14.18 13.74 22.02
CA GLN A 28 13.24 13.21 23.02
C GLN A 28 13.94 12.33 24.08
N TYR A 29 14.92 11.53 23.66
CA TYR A 29 15.59 10.53 24.50
C TYR A 29 17.03 10.93 24.89
N HIS A 30 17.44 12.17 24.64
CA HIS A 30 18.79 12.64 24.97
C HIS A 30 19.06 12.54 26.49
N PRO A 31 20.21 12.00 26.93
CA PRO A 31 20.52 11.82 28.35
C PRO A 31 20.50 13.14 29.14
N ASP A 32 20.93 14.25 28.53
CA ASP A 32 20.89 15.58 29.17
C ASP A 32 19.47 16.07 29.48
N ARG A 33 18.46 15.57 28.77
CA ARG A 33 17.05 15.99 28.93
C ARG A 33 16.22 14.91 29.62
N ASN A 34 16.67 13.65 29.57
CA ASN A 34 15.97 12.51 30.11
C ASN A 34 16.98 11.51 30.69
N ALA A 35 17.24 11.62 31.99
CA ALA A 35 18.23 10.83 32.70
C ALA A 35 17.73 9.44 33.15
N THR A 36 16.58 8.97 32.65
CA THR A 36 16.08 7.65 33.03
C THR A 36 16.86 6.54 32.30
N PRO A 37 17.07 5.37 32.93
CA PRO A 37 17.70 4.22 32.28
C PRO A 37 16.99 3.80 30.98
N GLU A 38 15.67 3.94 30.93
CA GLU A 38 14.86 3.63 29.75
C GLU A 38 15.18 4.57 28.58
N ALA A 39 15.39 5.86 28.87
CA ALA A 39 15.74 6.83 27.84
C ALA A 39 17.13 6.56 27.26
N ALA A 40 18.09 6.18 28.11
CA ALA A 40 19.43 5.78 27.66
C ALA A 40 19.38 4.53 26.75
N SER A 41 18.60 3.51 27.14
CA SER A 41 18.40 2.30 26.34
C SER A 41 17.73 2.59 24.99
N MET A 42 16.70 3.44 25.00
CA MET A 42 16.01 3.87 23.78
C MET A 42 16.92 4.66 22.85
N MET A 43 17.70 5.60 23.41
CA MET A 43 18.68 6.38 22.64
C MET A 43 19.74 5.50 21.99
N SER A 44 20.22 4.47 22.70
CA SER A 44 21.14 3.48 22.13
C SER A 44 20.53 2.76 20.92
N SER A 45 19.28 2.33 21.06
CA SER A 45 18.54 1.65 19.98
C SER A 45 18.33 2.58 18.77
N ILE A 46 17.96 3.84 19.01
CA ILE A 46 17.75 4.86 17.96
C ILE A 46 19.05 5.11 17.18
N ASN A 47 20.19 5.22 17.89
CA ASN A 47 21.50 5.39 17.27
C ASN A 47 21.88 4.17 16.42
N GLU A 48 21.61 2.96 16.90
CA GLU A 48 21.86 1.73 16.14
C GLU A 48 21.05 1.71 14.84
N ALA A 49 19.75 1.95 14.91
CA ALA A 49 18.88 2.02 13.74
C ALA A 49 19.33 3.07 12.73
N TYR A 50 19.67 4.27 13.19
CA TYR A 50 20.19 5.32 12.29
C TYR A 50 21.54 4.94 11.67
N SER A 51 22.41 4.22 12.39
CA SER A 51 23.69 3.77 11.83
C SER A 51 23.52 2.78 10.68
N VAL A 52 22.40 2.06 10.64
CA VAL A 52 22.06 1.08 9.61
C VAL A 52 21.25 1.74 8.49
N LEU A 53 20.13 2.40 8.83
CA LEU A 53 19.21 2.99 7.85
C LEU A 53 19.75 4.28 7.21
N GLY A 54 20.59 5.02 7.93
CA GLY A 54 21.21 6.26 7.44
C GLY A 54 22.38 6.03 6.48
N GLU A 55 22.88 4.80 6.33
CA GLU A 55 23.96 4.52 5.38
C GLU A 55 23.44 3.66 4.23
N PRO A 56 23.55 4.11 2.96
CA PRO A 56 22.93 3.42 1.82
C PRO A 56 23.32 1.95 1.67
N SER A 57 24.58 1.57 1.92
CA SER A 57 25.02 0.17 1.76
C SER A 57 24.50 -0.76 2.86
N ARG A 58 24.48 -0.29 4.11
CA ARG A 58 23.96 -1.00 5.29
C ARG A 58 22.44 -1.08 5.24
N ARG A 59 21.77 -0.02 4.81
CA ARG A 59 20.32 -0.04 4.56
C ARG A 59 19.98 -1.09 3.51
N ARG A 60 20.69 -1.16 2.39
CA ARG A 60 20.44 -2.19 1.37
C ARG A 60 20.56 -3.61 1.91
N LEU A 61 21.61 -3.89 2.72
CA LEU A 61 21.79 -5.20 3.34
C LEU A 61 20.68 -5.49 4.36
N TYR A 62 20.33 -4.50 5.17
CA TYR A 62 19.23 -4.60 6.11
C TYR A 62 17.91 -4.87 5.38
N ASP A 63 17.59 -4.15 4.31
CA ASP A 63 16.39 -4.34 3.50
C ASP A 63 16.33 -5.71 2.84
N GLN A 64 17.47 -6.29 2.48
CA GLN A 64 17.54 -7.64 1.94
C GLN A 64 17.23 -8.69 3.02
N GLN A 65 17.80 -8.53 4.21
CA GLN A 65 17.56 -9.43 5.34
C GLN A 65 16.13 -9.29 5.88
N HIS A 66 15.67 -8.06 6.03
CA HIS A 66 14.34 -7.69 6.51
C HIS A 66 13.24 -8.24 5.60
N ARG A 67 13.41 -8.16 4.27
CA ARG A 67 12.49 -8.82 3.32
C ARG A 67 12.46 -10.34 3.43
N ALA A 68 13.58 -10.98 3.81
CA ALA A 68 13.64 -12.43 3.95
C ALA A 68 13.00 -12.95 5.25
N THR A 69 12.91 -12.10 6.28
CA THR A 69 12.30 -12.44 7.58
C THR A 69 10.87 -11.97 7.74
N GLN A 70 10.36 -11.09 6.88
CA GLN A 70 8.94 -10.81 6.83
C GLN A 70 8.17 -12.04 6.34
N PRO A 71 7.00 -12.37 6.95
CA PRO A 71 6.07 -13.32 6.35
C PRO A 71 5.85 -12.91 4.90
N PHE A 72 5.99 -13.84 3.96
CA PHE A 72 5.77 -13.54 2.55
C PHE A 72 4.37 -12.97 2.39
N ASP A 73 4.26 -11.66 2.18
CA ASP A 73 2.99 -10.98 1.98
C ASP A 73 2.53 -11.24 0.56
N VAL A 74 1.94 -12.43 0.36
CA VAL A 74 1.35 -12.87 -0.90
C VAL A 74 0.39 -11.79 -1.41
N ALA A 75 -0.44 -11.25 -0.51
CA ALA A 75 -1.41 -10.21 -0.84
C ALA A 75 -0.74 -8.93 -1.33
N GLY A 76 0.27 -8.43 -0.59
CA GLY A 76 1.04 -7.26 -0.99
C GLY A 76 1.74 -7.45 -2.34
N SER A 77 2.29 -8.63 -2.59
CA SER A 77 2.93 -8.98 -3.87
C SER A 77 1.93 -9.00 -5.04
N ILE A 78 0.74 -9.57 -4.83
CA ILE A 78 -0.34 -9.59 -5.81
C ILE A 78 -0.82 -8.17 -6.12
N LEU A 79 -1.07 -7.35 -5.09
CA LEU A 79 -1.52 -5.96 -5.26
C LEU A 79 -0.47 -5.13 -5.98
N ARG A 80 0.82 -5.31 -5.66
CA ARG A 80 1.92 -4.64 -6.35
C ARG A 80 1.98 -5.03 -7.83
N ALA A 81 1.84 -6.32 -8.13
CA ALA A 81 1.82 -6.79 -9.52
C ALA A 81 0.62 -6.21 -10.29
N ALA A 82 -0.55 -6.12 -9.65
CA ALA A 82 -1.72 -5.49 -10.25
C ALA A 82 -1.51 -3.99 -10.51
N TYR A 83 -0.92 -3.29 -9.54
CA TYR A 83 -0.55 -1.88 -9.67
C TYR A 83 0.41 -1.63 -10.84
N ASP A 84 1.52 -2.38 -10.90
CA ASP A 84 2.50 -2.26 -11.97
C ASP A 84 1.90 -2.62 -13.34
N THR A 85 0.92 -3.52 -13.38
CA THR A 85 0.20 -3.90 -14.60
C THR A 85 -0.67 -2.75 -15.12
N LEU A 86 -1.40 -2.07 -14.24
CA LEU A 86 -2.26 -0.95 -14.63
C LEU A 86 -1.47 0.29 -15.05
N LEU A 87 -0.36 0.60 -14.36
CA LEU A 87 0.50 1.73 -14.73
C LEU A 87 1.07 1.61 -16.16
N LYS A 88 1.34 0.39 -16.62
CA LYS A 88 1.87 0.14 -17.97
C LYS A 88 0.85 0.40 -19.08
N GLN A 89 -0.43 0.56 -18.76
CA GLN A 89 -1.49 0.74 -19.76
C GLN A 89 -1.65 2.18 -20.24
N GLY A 90 -0.80 3.13 -19.80
CA GLY A 90 -0.73 4.48 -20.37
C GLY A 90 -1.89 5.40 -20.01
N TRP A 91 -2.66 5.08 -18.95
CA TRP A 91 -3.71 5.96 -18.41
C TRP A 91 -3.10 7.08 -17.56
N ILE A 92 -3.76 8.24 -17.54
CA ILE A 92 -3.34 9.35 -16.67
C ILE A 92 -3.81 9.04 -15.26
N VAL A 93 -2.85 8.97 -14.34
CA VAL A 93 -3.12 8.79 -12.91
C VAL A 93 -3.31 10.18 -12.30
N THR A 94 -4.53 10.52 -11.89
CA THR A 94 -4.86 11.84 -11.30
C THR A 94 -4.80 11.85 -9.78
N GLU A 95 -4.96 10.68 -9.15
CA GLU A 95 -4.78 10.47 -7.72
C GLU A 95 -4.16 9.09 -7.52
N ASN A 96 -3.16 9.00 -6.65
CA ASN A 96 -2.44 7.76 -6.36
C ASN A 96 -2.00 7.76 -4.91
N ASP A 97 -2.69 6.99 -4.09
CA ASP A 97 -2.20 6.60 -2.77
C ASP A 97 -2.06 5.08 -2.69
N GLU A 98 -1.52 4.55 -1.59
CA GLU A 98 -1.27 3.12 -1.43
C GLU A 98 -2.55 2.25 -1.51
N ALA A 99 -3.74 2.85 -1.35
CA ALA A 99 -5.02 2.13 -1.29
C ALA A 99 -5.90 2.32 -2.54
N HIS A 100 -5.81 3.46 -3.23
CA HIS A 100 -6.56 3.71 -4.45
C HIS A 100 -5.81 4.55 -5.48
N MET A 101 -6.22 4.32 -6.72
CA MET A 101 -5.75 5.03 -7.89
C MET A 101 -6.95 5.51 -8.69
N ILE A 102 -6.98 6.79 -9.06
CA ILE A 102 -7.95 7.30 -10.02
C ILE A 102 -7.27 7.38 -11.38
N LEU A 103 -7.84 6.64 -12.33
CA LEU A 103 -7.40 6.63 -13.72
C LEU A 103 -8.39 7.43 -14.56
N GLU A 104 -7.88 8.40 -15.31
CA GLU A 104 -8.68 9.22 -16.22
C GLU A 104 -8.29 8.97 -17.68
N HIS A 105 -9.32 8.92 -18.53
CA HIS A 105 -9.18 8.92 -19.97
C HIS A 105 -10.29 9.75 -20.63
N SER A 106 -9.89 10.82 -21.30
CA SER A 106 -10.77 11.79 -21.97
C SER A 106 -11.78 12.47 -21.04
N ARG A 107 -13.03 11.98 -20.99
CA ARG A 107 -14.13 12.53 -20.16
C ARG A 107 -14.59 11.57 -19.06
N ARG A 108 -13.83 10.50 -18.84
CA ARG A 108 -14.20 9.40 -17.94
C ARG A 108 -13.11 9.18 -16.91
N ALA A 109 -13.57 8.95 -15.69
CA ALA A 109 -12.73 8.58 -14.55
C ALA A 109 -13.18 7.20 -14.05
N VAL A 110 -12.22 6.35 -13.73
CA VAL A 110 -12.44 5.10 -13.02
C VAL A 110 -11.62 5.11 -11.75
N ARG A 111 -12.26 4.80 -10.63
CA ARG A 111 -11.55 4.60 -9.37
C ARG A 111 -11.18 3.12 -9.25
N VAL A 112 -9.90 2.85 -9.09
CA VAL A 112 -9.37 1.51 -8.80
C VAL A 112 -8.95 1.47 -7.34
N SER A 113 -9.49 0.54 -6.56
CA SER A 113 -9.08 0.31 -5.16
C SER A 113 -8.35 -1.01 -5.03
N TYR A 114 -7.19 -1.00 -4.40
CA TYR A 114 -6.36 -2.18 -4.13
C TYR A 114 -6.62 -2.64 -2.70
N ILE A 115 -7.42 -3.69 -2.53
CA ILE A 115 -7.95 -4.08 -1.22
C ILE A 115 -7.41 -5.45 -0.84
N LYS A 116 -6.63 -5.51 0.25
CA LYS A 116 -6.14 -6.79 0.78
C LYS A 116 -7.30 -7.67 1.24
N ARG A 117 -8.24 -7.12 2.00
CA ARG A 117 -9.44 -7.82 2.49
C ARG A 117 -10.69 -6.97 2.30
N LEU A 118 -11.65 -7.50 1.57
CA LEU A 118 -12.90 -6.83 1.21
C LEU A 118 -14.08 -7.43 1.99
N ASP A 119 -14.79 -6.57 2.70
CA ASP A 119 -16.08 -6.86 3.33
C ASP A 119 -17.20 -5.95 2.80
N ASN A 120 -18.43 -6.20 3.25
CA ASN A 120 -19.59 -5.41 2.84
C ASN A 120 -19.56 -3.96 3.35
N ALA A 121 -18.88 -3.68 4.47
CA ALA A 121 -18.81 -2.33 5.03
C ALA A 121 -17.90 -1.44 4.18
N LEU A 122 -16.71 -1.95 3.85
CA LEU A 122 -15.74 -1.30 2.98
C LEU A 122 -16.28 -1.15 1.55
N LEU A 123 -16.94 -2.18 1.00
CA LEU A 123 -17.58 -2.09 -0.32
C LEU A 123 -18.61 -0.95 -0.37
N LYS A 124 -19.45 -0.82 0.66
CA LYS A 124 -20.44 0.25 0.77
C LYS A 124 -19.79 1.63 0.90
N GLN A 125 -18.65 1.73 1.57
CA GLN A 125 -17.88 2.97 1.68
C GLN A 125 -17.31 3.38 0.32
N ILE A 126 -16.69 2.45 -0.41
CA ILE A 126 -16.13 2.69 -1.75
C ILE A 126 -17.21 3.21 -2.70
N GLY A 127 -18.36 2.53 -2.75
CA GLY A 127 -19.46 2.90 -3.65
C GLY A 127 -20.09 4.27 -3.37
N LYS A 128 -19.95 4.82 -2.16
CA LYS A 128 -20.44 6.16 -1.80
C LYS A 128 -19.44 7.27 -2.09
N GLN A 129 -18.15 6.96 -2.08
CA GLN A 129 -17.08 7.96 -2.20
C GLN A 129 -16.83 8.40 -3.64
N PHE A 130 -17.31 7.65 -4.62
CA PHE A 130 -17.07 7.95 -6.03
C PHE A 130 -18.38 7.87 -6.83
N ALA A 131 -18.73 8.97 -7.49
CA ALA A 131 -19.95 9.05 -8.30
C ALA A 131 -19.84 8.28 -9.63
N GLY A 132 -18.63 8.00 -10.09
CA GLY A 132 -18.38 7.22 -11.30
C GLY A 132 -18.35 5.71 -11.07
N PHE A 133 -17.78 4.98 -12.03
CA PHE A 133 -17.60 3.54 -11.94
C PHE A 133 -16.35 3.20 -11.13
N SER A 134 -16.50 2.33 -10.12
CA SER A 134 -15.39 1.87 -9.29
C SER A 134 -15.07 0.41 -9.57
N VAL A 135 -13.79 0.06 -9.52
CA VAL A 135 -13.30 -1.31 -9.63
C VAL A 135 -12.45 -1.62 -8.41
N VAL A 136 -12.80 -2.68 -7.70
CA VAL A 136 -12.07 -3.16 -6.54
C VAL A 136 -11.26 -4.38 -6.96
N LEU A 137 -9.94 -4.28 -6.86
CA LEU A 137 -9.03 -5.41 -7.02
C LEU A 137 -8.76 -5.97 -5.63
N ALA A 138 -9.36 -7.13 -5.32
CA ALA A 138 -9.35 -7.72 -3.98
C ALA A 138 -8.53 -9.02 -3.93
N VAL A 139 -7.80 -9.24 -2.83
CA VAL A 139 -7.09 -10.51 -2.59
C VAL A 139 -7.95 -11.46 -1.78
N GLU A 140 -8.54 -10.99 -0.68
CA GLU A 140 -9.44 -11.75 0.17
C GLU A 140 -10.84 -11.13 0.13
N ILE A 141 -11.88 -11.94 -0.09
CA ILE A 141 -13.27 -11.50 -0.16
C ILE A 141 -14.09 -12.25 0.89
N GLU A 142 -14.74 -11.50 1.79
CA GLU A 142 -15.66 -12.07 2.76
C GLU A 142 -17.03 -12.33 2.10
N LEU A 143 -17.37 -13.60 1.93
CA LEU A 143 -18.64 -14.03 1.33
C LEU A 143 -19.69 -14.32 2.41
N PRO A 144 -20.98 -14.00 2.18
CA PRO A 144 -21.54 -13.43 0.96
C PRO A 144 -21.31 -11.92 0.84
N ILE A 145 -21.17 -11.45 -0.40
CA ILE A 145 -20.94 -10.04 -0.72
C ILE A 145 -22.15 -9.40 -1.40
N ASN A 146 -22.47 -8.17 -1.01
CA ASN A 146 -23.62 -7.42 -1.48
C ASN A 146 -23.22 -6.46 -2.60
N PHE A 147 -23.58 -6.79 -3.83
CA PHE A 147 -23.17 -6.03 -5.01
C PHE A 147 -23.81 -4.63 -5.07
N SER A 148 -23.05 -3.66 -5.58
CA SER A 148 -23.54 -2.33 -5.96
C SER A 148 -23.56 -2.19 -7.49
N PHE A 149 -24.46 -1.38 -8.02
CA PHE A 149 -24.64 -1.17 -9.47
C PHE A 149 -23.49 -0.39 -10.14
N ASN A 150 -22.64 0.26 -9.35
CA ASN A 150 -21.50 1.08 -9.83
C ASN A 150 -20.13 0.56 -9.37
N VAL A 151 -20.08 -0.63 -8.76
CA VAL A 151 -18.82 -1.21 -8.26
C VAL A 151 -18.65 -2.62 -8.82
N ALA A 152 -17.60 -2.81 -9.61
CA ALA A 152 -17.11 -4.13 -10.01
C ALA A 152 -16.03 -4.60 -9.03
N ILE A 153 -15.94 -5.90 -8.81
CA ILE A 153 -14.95 -6.53 -7.95
C ILE A 153 -14.24 -7.60 -8.78
N ILE A 154 -12.91 -7.58 -8.76
CA ILE A 154 -12.07 -8.60 -9.35
C ILE A 154 -11.29 -9.27 -8.22
N ASP A 155 -11.56 -10.55 -8.04
CA ASP A 155 -10.82 -11.44 -7.14
C ASP A 155 -9.50 -11.82 -7.82
N LEU A 156 -8.41 -11.21 -7.36
CA LEU A 156 -7.08 -11.39 -7.93
C LEU A 156 -6.51 -12.79 -7.67
N VAL A 157 -7.01 -13.50 -6.65
CA VAL A 157 -6.52 -14.84 -6.29
C VAL A 157 -7.20 -15.90 -7.16
N HIS A 158 -8.52 -15.77 -7.35
CA HIS A 158 -9.30 -16.76 -8.09
C HIS A 158 -9.59 -16.36 -9.53
N SER A 159 -9.13 -15.19 -9.99
CA SER A 159 -9.44 -14.60 -11.30
C SER A 159 -10.95 -14.54 -11.57
N ARG A 160 -11.73 -14.16 -10.54
CA ARG A 160 -13.19 -14.11 -10.61
C ARG A 160 -13.69 -12.68 -10.68
N TYR A 161 -14.75 -12.51 -11.46
CA TYR A 161 -15.45 -11.24 -11.60
C TYR A 161 -16.76 -11.25 -10.81
N TYR A 162 -17.03 -10.16 -10.10
CA TYR A 162 -18.30 -9.92 -9.44
C TYR A 162 -18.80 -8.50 -9.68
N GLY A 163 -20.13 -8.36 -9.80
CA GLY A 163 -20.79 -7.05 -9.95
C GLY A 163 -21.40 -6.81 -11.34
N PRO A 164 -21.77 -5.54 -11.65
CA PRO A 164 -22.42 -5.15 -12.90
C PRO A 164 -21.46 -5.33 -14.08
N PRO A 165 -21.91 -5.43 -15.34
CA PRO A 165 -20.98 -5.41 -16.48
C PRO A 165 -20.20 -4.09 -16.54
N PHE A 166 -19.00 -4.11 -17.13
CA PHE A 166 -18.26 -2.88 -17.40
C PHE A 166 -19.05 -1.93 -18.32
N PRO A 167 -18.92 -0.60 -18.15
CA PRO A 167 -19.64 0.37 -18.96
C PRO A 167 -19.38 0.25 -20.47
N ASP A 168 -18.16 -0.13 -20.87
CA ASP A 168 -17.76 -0.28 -22.26
C ASP A 168 -16.43 -1.06 -22.42
N GLU A 169 -15.97 -1.17 -23.67
CA GLU A 169 -14.77 -1.90 -24.06
C GLU A 169 -13.48 -1.29 -23.52
N MET A 170 -13.41 0.02 -23.26
CA MET A 170 -12.22 0.63 -22.67
C MET A 170 -12.00 0.14 -21.23
N TYR A 171 -13.08 0.08 -20.44
CA TYR A 171 -13.02 -0.49 -19.10
C TYR A 171 -12.68 -1.98 -19.16
N ARG A 172 -13.29 -2.73 -20.08
CA ARG A 172 -13.00 -4.16 -20.24
C ARG A 172 -11.53 -4.40 -20.60
N ALA A 173 -11.00 -3.64 -21.56
CA ALA A 173 -9.60 -3.73 -21.97
C ALA A 173 -8.64 -3.40 -20.82
N LEU A 174 -8.97 -2.37 -20.03
CA LEU A 174 -8.19 -1.96 -18.87
C LEU A 174 -7.99 -3.10 -17.85
N PHE A 175 -9.05 -3.87 -17.59
CA PHE A 175 -9.01 -4.96 -16.60
C PHE A 175 -8.83 -6.36 -17.20
N ALA A 176 -8.68 -6.48 -18.52
CA ALA A 176 -8.51 -7.76 -19.20
C ALA A 176 -7.37 -8.64 -18.63
N PRO A 177 -6.23 -8.09 -18.18
CA PRO A 177 -5.17 -8.89 -17.56
C PRO A 177 -5.58 -9.65 -16.29
N PHE A 178 -6.65 -9.24 -15.62
CA PHE A 178 -7.11 -9.81 -14.35
C PHE A 178 -8.32 -10.75 -14.47
N MET A 179 -8.84 -10.91 -15.69
CA MET A 179 -10.11 -11.62 -15.95
C MET A 179 -9.97 -12.79 -16.91
N SER A 180 -8.74 -13.14 -17.28
CA SER A 180 -8.48 -14.28 -18.15
C SER A 180 -8.48 -15.60 -17.34
N PRO A 181 -8.99 -16.71 -17.91
CA PRO A 181 -9.24 -17.97 -17.21
C PRO A 181 -7.97 -18.70 -16.74
#